data_AF-A0AAY4AGQ4-F1
#
_entry.id   AF-A0AAY4AGQ4-F1
#
_cell.length_a   1.000
_cell.length_b   1.000
_cell.length_c   1.000
_cell.angle_alpha   90.00
_cell.angle_beta   90.00
_cell.angle_gamma   90.00
#
_symmetry.space_group_name_H-M   'P 1'
#
loop_
_entity.id
_entity.type
_entity.pdbx_description
1 polymer ?
#
loop_
_entity_poly.entity_id
_entity_poly.type
_entity_poly.pdbx_seq_one_letter_code
_entity_poly.pdbx_strand_id
1 'polypeptide(L)'
;LCTGLCPLAKQKRKFSSFFKSLVIELDKELYGPDNHLVEWHRMPTTQETDGFQVKRPGDVSVKCTLLLMLDHQPPQYKLDHRLAQLLGVHTQTRASIMQALWLYIKNNKLQDSHEKEYINCNFLFRKIFACTRMRFSEIPMKLAGLLQHPDPIVINHIISVDPNDQKKTACFDIDVEVDDPLKVQMTSFLSSTTNQQEIAGLEIKIHETIESINQLKTQRDFMLSFSSNPQEFIHDWLKSQSRDLKLMADVTGNPEEERRSDFYDAPWVPEAVGRYVFSKVQQRRQELEQVLGIRLT
;
A
#
# COMPACT_ATOMS: atom_id res chain seq x y z
N LEU A 1 1.28 29.93 -26.57
CA LEU A 1 2.74 30.13 -26.42
C LEU A 1 3.05 30.11 -24.94
N CYS A 2 3.67 29.03 -24.49
CA CYS A 2 3.90 28.69 -23.09
C CYS A 2 4.80 29.71 -22.40
N THR A 3 4.29 30.38 -21.37
CA THR A 3 5.10 31.06 -20.35
C THR A 3 4.67 30.55 -18.99
N GLY A 4 5.27 29.43 -18.59
CA GLY A 4 4.95 28.73 -17.35
C GLY A 4 6.15 27.94 -16.84
N LEU A 5 7.35 28.52 -16.90
CA LEU A 5 8.48 28.05 -16.11
C LEU A 5 8.34 28.68 -14.73
N CYS A 6 7.56 28.02 -13.87
CA CYS A 6 7.63 28.27 -12.44
C CYS A 6 9.06 27.93 -12.00
N PRO A 7 9.84 28.85 -11.42
CA PRO A 7 11.15 28.49 -10.91
C PRO A 7 10.89 27.54 -9.75
N LEU A 8 11.20 26.24 -9.95
CA LEU A 8 11.24 25.24 -8.89
C LEU A 8 11.99 25.87 -7.72
N ALA A 9 11.27 26.25 -6.66
CA ALA A 9 11.87 26.73 -5.44
C ALA A 9 12.74 25.59 -4.93
N LYS A 10 14.06 25.65 -5.21
CA LYS A 10 15.03 24.70 -4.71
C LYS A 10 15.01 24.84 -3.19
N GLN A 11 14.23 24.00 -2.54
CA GLN A 11 14.20 23.93 -1.08
C GLN A 11 15.63 23.68 -0.63
N LYS A 12 16.22 24.67 0.04
CA LYS A 12 17.64 24.65 0.39
C LYS A 12 17.84 23.57 1.46
N ARG A 13 18.43 22.45 1.05
CA ARG A 13 18.76 21.33 1.93
C ARG A 13 19.92 21.74 2.85
N LYS A 14 19.88 21.28 4.10
CA LYS A 14 20.93 21.51 5.10
C LYS A 14 22.18 20.71 4.76
N PHE A 15 23.37 21.21 5.11
CA PHE A 15 24.63 20.51 4.83
C PHE A 15 24.64 19.07 5.35
N SER A 16 24.25 18.85 6.62
CA SER A 16 24.23 17.51 7.23
C SER A 16 23.26 16.56 6.51
N SER A 17 22.26 17.08 5.80
CA SER A 17 21.24 16.28 5.14
C SER A 17 21.73 15.47 3.93
N PHE A 18 22.97 15.72 3.47
CA PHE A 18 23.60 14.96 2.40
C PHE A 18 24.48 13.79 2.90
N PHE A 19 24.76 13.74 4.20
CA PHE A 19 25.73 12.79 4.77
C PHE A 19 25.07 11.83 5.75
N LYS A 20 25.45 10.56 5.68
CA LYS A 20 25.06 9.53 6.65
C LYS A 20 25.92 9.64 7.91
N SER A 21 27.21 9.91 7.72
CA SER A 21 28.17 10.09 8.79
C SER A 21 29.35 10.95 8.32
N LEU A 22 30.06 11.50 9.31
CA LEU A 22 31.21 12.37 9.14
C LEU A 22 32.24 11.99 10.20
N VAL A 23 33.50 11.87 9.80
CA VAL A 23 34.61 11.62 10.72
C VAL A 23 35.67 12.68 10.52
N ILE A 24 36.15 13.26 11.61
CA ILE A 24 37.25 14.21 11.64
C ILE A 24 38.37 13.55 12.44
N GLU A 25 39.45 13.23 11.76
CA GLU A 25 40.66 12.65 12.33
C GLU A 25 41.76 13.71 12.39
N LEU A 26 42.26 13.98 13.59
CA LEU A 26 43.41 14.81 13.87
C LEU A 26 44.62 13.93 14.17
N ASP A 27 45.79 14.55 14.27
CA ASP A 27 47.02 13.84 14.61
C ASP A 27 46.92 13.12 15.98
N LYS A 28 47.04 11.80 15.93
CA LYS A 28 46.93 10.92 17.10
C LYS A 28 48.07 11.12 18.10
N GLU A 29 49.27 11.48 17.65
CA GLU A 29 50.42 11.68 18.53
C GLU A 29 50.24 12.95 19.37
N LEU A 30 49.62 13.99 18.80
CA LEU A 30 49.39 15.26 19.48
C LEU A 30 48.16 15.24 20.41
N TYR A 31 47.08 14.59 19.99
CA TYR A 31 45.80 14.61 20.72
C TYR A 31 45.50 13.36 21.54
N GLY A 32 46.32 12.32 21.39
CA GLY A 32 46.13 11.04 22.09
C GLY A 32 44.91 10.26 21.59
N PRO A 33 44.69 9.04 22.12
CA PRO A 33 43.69 8.11 21.61
C PRO A 33 42.25 8.63 21.71
N ASP A 34 41.93 9.47 22.69
CA ASP A 34 40.54 9.85 22.98
C ASP A 34 40.11 11.16 22.33
N ASN A 35 41.05 12.05 21.95
CA ASN A 35 40.70 13.38 21.44
C ASN A 35 41.05 13.60 19.97
N HIS A 36 41.81 12.69 19.36
CA HIS A 36 42.19 12.80 17.95
C HIS A 36 41.02 12.53 16.99
N LEU A 37 39.97 11.85 17.43
CA LEU A 37 38.86 11.44 16.58
C LEU A 37 37.55 12.12 17.01
N VAL A 38 36.80 12.63 16.03
CA VAL A 38 35.42 13.10 16.24
C VAL A 38 34.54 12.46 15.18
N GLU A 39 33.50 11.77 15.63
CA GLU A 39 32.56 11.08 14.76
C GLU A 39 31.15 11.66 14.93
N TRP A 40 30.47 11.86 13.81
CA TRP A 40 29.06 12.20 13.76
C TRP A 40 28.33 11.18 12.90
N HIS A 41 27.24 10.64 13.44
CA HIS A 41 26.38 9.70 12.75
C HIS A 41 24.95 10.25 12.74
N ARG A 42 24.31 10.24 11.58
CA ARG A 42 22.90 10.61 11.48
C ARG A 42 22.02 9.54 12.12
N MET A 43 21.10 9.98 12.96
CA MET A 43 20.02 9.18 13.53
C MET A 43 18.66 9.74 13.07
N PRO A 44 17.58 8.96 13.16
CA PRO A 44 16.24 9.44 12.78
C PRO A 44 15.77 10.70 13.52
N THR A 45 16.32 10.95 14.72
CA THR A 45 16.02 12.10 15.57
C THR A 45 17.03 13.25 15.44
N THR A 46 18.03 13.13 14.57
CA THR A 46 19.08 14.14 14.42
C THR A 46 18.50 15.42 13.81
N GLN A 47 18.73 16.56 14.47
CA GLN A 47 18.42 17.86 13.90
C GLN A 47 19.46 18.23 12.83
N GLU A 48 18.97 18.57 11.63
CA GLU A 48 19.83 18.92 10.50
C GLU A 48 20.49 20.31 10.67
N THR A 49 21.78 20.42 10.35
CA THR A 49 22.63 21.61 10.50
C THR A 49 23.38 21.95 9.20
N ASP A 50 23.75 23.23 9.05
CA ASP A 50 24.55 23.71 7.91
C ASP A 50 26.07 23.60 8.13
N GLY A 51 26.51 23.21 9.32
CA GLY A 51 27.93 23.04 9.60
C GLY A 51 28.22 22.37 10.94
N PHE A 52 29.45 21.87 11.05
CA PHE A 52 30.01 21.29 12.26
C PHE A 52 31.16 22.16 12.77
N GLN A 53 31.24 22.33 14.08
CA GLN A 53 32.34 23.04 14.72
C GLN A 53 33.01 22.13 15.73
N VAL A 54 34.32 21.94 15.57
CA VAL A 54 35.16 21.20 16.50
C VAL A 54 36.25 22.12 17.02
N LYS A 55 36.50 22.10 18.33
CA LYS A 55 37.54 22.89 18.97
C LYS A 55 38.43 21.97 19.81
N ARG A 56 39.73 22.10 19.65
CA ARG A 56 40.75 21.42 20.44
C ARG A 56 41.86 22.42 20.80
N PRO A 57 42.46 22.33 22.00
CA PRO A 57 43.61 23.16 22.35
C PRO A 57 44.83 22.75 21.52
N GLY A 58 45.70 23.68 21.15
CA GLY A 58 46.92 23.38 20.40
C GLY A 58 47.65 24.64 19.97
N ASP A 59 48.97 24.55 19.89
CA ASP A 59 49.90 25.63 19.52
C ASP A 59 50.81 25.24 18.35
N VAL A 60 50.61 24.05 17.76
CA VAL A 60 51.35 23.53 16.61
C VAL A 60 50.38 23.23 15.46
N SER A 61 50.85 23.42 14.23
CA SER A 61 50.09 23.07 13.03
C SER A 61 49.83 21.56 12.96
N VAL A 62 48.59 21.17 12.66
CA VAL A 62 48.11 19.78 12.76
C VAL A 62 47.52 19.32 11.43
N LYS A 63 47.82 18.08 11.03
CA LYS A 63 47.11 17.42 9.93
C LYS A 63 45.72 16.98 10.38
N CYS A 64 44.73 17.33 9.58
CA CYS A 64 43.32 16.98 9.75
C CYS A 64 42.84 16.21 8.51
N THR A 65 42.28 15.03 8.72
CA THR A 65 41.65 14.22 7.68
C THR A 65 40.14 14.22 7.92
N LEU A 66 39.39 14.74 6.95
CA LEU A 66 37.93 14.68 6.96
C LEU A 66 37.50 13.50 6.10
N LEU A 67 36.67 12.63 6.65
CA LEU A 67 35.98 11.60 5.92
C LEU A 67 34.50 11.96 5.89
N LEU A 68 33.93 12.04 4.69
CA LEU A 68 32.51 12.36 4.46
C LEU A 68 31.81 11.17 3.81
N MET A 69 30.81 10.60 4.48
CA MET A 69 30.04 9.46 3.96
C MET A 69 28.69 9.98 3.48
N LEU A 70 28.49 9.97 2.16
CA LEU A 70 27.24 10.41 1.55
C LEU A 70 26.07 9.49 1.92
N ASP A 71 24.89 10.09 2.08
CA ASP A 71 23.63 9.37 2.27
C ASP A 71 22.90 9.22 0.93
N HIS A 72 23.25 8.17 0.19
CA HIS A 72 22.58 7.87 -1.07
C HIS A 72 21.19 7.26 -0.83
N GLN A 73 20.17 7.86 -1.44
CA GLN A 73 18.79 7.36 -1.41
C GLN A 73 18.34 7.11 -2.87
N PRO A 74 18.15 5.84 -3.29
CA PRO A 74 18.33 4.60 -2.54
C PRO A 74 19.82 4.26 -2.28
N PRO A 75 20.11 3.35 -1.32
CA PRO A 75 21.48 2.98 -0.97
C PRO A 75 22.28 2.47 -2.18
N GLN A 76 23.47 3.05 -2.37
CA GLN A 76 24.45 2.61 -3.34
C GLN A 76 25.53 1.73 -2.68
N TYR A 77 26.13 0.86 -3.48
CA TYR A 77 27.14 -0.10 -3.06
C TYR A 77 28.32 -0.04 -4.02
N LYS A 78 29.53 -0.13 -3.46
CA LYS A 78 30.76 -0.34 -4.21
C LYS A 78 30.88 -1.82 -4.57
N LEU A 79 31.15 -2.11 -5.82
CA LEU A 79 31.29 -3.48 -6.30
C LEU A 79 32.73 -3.97 -6.07
N ASP A 80 32.90 -5.27 -5.82
CA ASP A 80 34.21 -5.94 -5.91
C ASP A 80 34.89 -5.57 -7.24
N HIS A 81 36.21 -5.34 -7.20
CA HIS A 81 36.96 -4.84 -8.36
C HIS A 81 36.72 -5.68 -9.63
N ARG A 82 36.64 -7.00 -9.50
CA ARG A 82 36.44 -7.91 -10.64
C ARG A 82 35.03 -7.81 -11.21
N LEU A 83 34.03 -7.63 -10.34
CA LEU A 83 32.65 -7.44 -10.75
C LEU A 83 32.44 -6.04 -11.36
N ALA A 84 33.08 -5.02 -10.79
CA ALA A 84 33.04 -3.65 -11.29
C ALA A 84 33.58 -3.55 -12.72
N GLN A 85 34.73 -4.18 -12.97
CA GLN A 85 35.31 -4.28 -14.32
C GLN A 85 34.40 -5.01 -15.30
N LEU A 86 33.72 -6.07 -14.84
CA LEU A 86 32.84 -6.86 -15.70
C LEU A 86 31.59 -6.09 -16.13
N LEU A 87 30.97 -5.38 -15.19
CA LEU A 87 29.72 -4.65 -15.42
C LEU A 87 29.95 -3.23 -15.93
N GLY A 88 31.18 -2.72 -15.89
CA GLY A 88 31.52 -1.34 -16.24
C GLY A 88 31.02 -0.32 -15.24
N VAL A 89 30.82 -0.72 -13.98
CA VAL A 89 30.18 0.09 -12.93
C VAL A 89 30.93 -0.06 -11.63
N HIS A 90 31.39 1.04 -11.03
CA HIS A 90 32.12 1.02 -9.77
C HIS A 90 31.20 1.07 -8.54
N THR A 91 30.22 1.98 -8.54
CA THR A 91 29.28 2.21 -7.44
C THR A 91 27.88 2.41 -8.02
N GLN A 92 26.90 1.66 -7.54
CA GLN A 92 25.50 1.77 -8.00
C GLN A 92 24.50 1.20 -6.99
N THR A 93 23.20 1.40 -7.25
CA THR A 93 22.12 0.78 -6.47
C THR A 93 22.04 -0.72 -6.72
N ARG A 94 21.55 -1.50 -5.74
CA ARG A 94 21.34 -2.95 -5.91
C ARG A 94 20.49 -3.30 -7.14
N ALA A 95 19.44 -2.52 -7.39
CA ALA A 95 18.56 -2.74 -8.54
C ALA A 95 19.31 -2.54 -9.87
N SER A 96 20.07 -1.44 -9.99
CA SER A 96 20.89 -1.14 -11.16
C SER A 96 21.96 -2.22 -11.38
N ILE A 97 22.60 -2.71 -10.31
CA ILE A 97 23.62 -3.77 -10.39
C ILE A 97 22.99 -5.08 -10.88
N MET A 98 21.84 -5.47 -10.32
CA MET A 98 21.11 -6.67 -10.76
C MET A 98 20.69 -6.57 -12.23
N GLN A 99 20.26 -5.38 -12.68
CA GLN A 99 19.92 -5.14 -14.08
C GLN A 99 21.15 -5.25 -14.99
N ALA A 100 22.29 -4.63 -14.61
CA ALA A 100 23.53 -4.73 -15.38
C ALA A 100 24.01 -6.19 -15.50
N LEU A 101 23.93 -6.94 -14.40
CA LEU A 101 24.25 -8.37 -14.39
C LEU A 101 23.32 -9.18 -15.30
N TRP A 102 22.02 -8.87 -15.29
CA TRP A 102 21.04 -9.49 -16.17
C TRP A 102 21.30 -9.19 -17.65
N LEU A 103 21.64 -7.95 -17.99
CA LEU A 103 22.03 -7.56 -19.33
C LEU A 103 23.28 -8.32 -19.78
N TYR A 104 24.27 -8.46 -18.92
CA TYR A 104 25.47 -9.24 -19.20
C TYR A 104 25.14 -10.72 -19.46
N ILE A 105 24.29 -11.34 -18.63
CA ILE A 105 23.84 -12.74 -18.81
C ILE A 105 23.15 -12.93 -20.17
N LYS A 106 22.25 -12.01 -20.54
CA LYS A 106 21.54 -12.05 -21.82
C LYS A 106 22.49 -11.87 -23.01
N ASN A 107 23.35 -10.86 -22.96
CA ASN A 107 24.27 -10.54 -24.05
C ASN A 107 25.23 -11.71 -24.35
N ASN A 108 25.70 -12.38 -23.29
CA ASN A 108 26.59 -13.53 -23.39
C ASN A 108 25.86 -14.87 -23.51
N LYS A 109 24.52 -14.88 -23.60
CA LYS A 109 23.67 -16.08 -23.71
C LYS A 109 23.98 -17.14 -22.64
N LEU A 110 24.20 -16.69 -21.40
CA LEU A 110 24.61 -17.56 -20.29
C LEU A 110 23.44 -18.31 -19.64
N GLN A 111 22.19 -17.93 -19.94
CA GLN A 111 21.02 -18.65 -19.47
C GLN A 111 20.90 -20.01 -20.18
N ASP A 112 20.60 -21.06 -19.42
CA ASP A 112 20.48 -22.41 -19.98
C ASP A 112 19.32 -22.50 -21.02
N SER A 113 19.51 -23.32 -22.05
CA SER A 113 18.51 -23.48 -23.12
C SER A 113 17.30 -24.27 -22.65
N HIS A 114 17.51 -25.30 -21.83
CA HIS A 114 16.48 -26.21 -21.34
C HIS A 114 15.95 -25.79 -19.96
N GLU A 115 16.84 -25.38 -19.05
CA GLU A 115 16.48 -25.03 -17.68
C GLU A 115 16.59 -23.51 -17.43
N LYS A 116 15.55 -22.76 -17.78
CA LYS A 116 15.55 -21.28 -17.75
C LYS A 116 15.84 -20.64 -16.39
N GLU A 117 15.77 -21.40 -15.29
CA GLU A 117 16.13 -20.92 -13.94
C GLU A 117 17.64 -20.90 -13.68
N TYR A 118 18.44 -21.52 -14.55
CA TYR A 118 19.87 -21.69 -14.37
C TYR A 118 20.70 -20.82 -15.33
N ILE A 119 21.86 -20.44 -14.82
CA ILE A 119 22.90 -19.70 -15.52
C ILE A 119 24.16 -20.55 -15.56
N ASN A 120 24.69 -20.74 -16.75
CA ASN A 120 25.95 -21.40 -17.01
C ASN A 120 27.06 -20.35 -16.95
N CYS A 121 27.84 -20.37 -15.86
CA CYS A 121 28.87 -19.37 -15.61
C CYS A 121 30.00 -19.52 -16.63
N ASN A 122 30.27 -18.45 -17.40
CA ASN A 122 31.47 -18.35 -18.21
C ASN A 122 32.72 -18.14 -17.34
N PHE A 123 33.89 -18.07 -17.98
CA PHE A 123 35.17 -17.93 -17.26
C PHE A 123 35.19 -16.76 -16.25
N LEU A 124 34.64 -15.61 -16.63
CA LEU A 124 34.60 -14.42 -15.77
C LEU A 124 33.65 -14.61 -14.58
N PHE A 125 32.44 -15.14 -14.83
CA PHE A 125 31.49 -15.46 -13.77
C PHE A 125 32.03 -16.53 -12.81
N ARG A 126 32.76 -17.54 -13.31
CA ARG A 126 33.41 -18.56 -12.46
C ARG A 126 34.45 -17.94 -11.54
N LYS A 127 35.25 -16.99 -12.03
CA LYS A 127 36.23 -16.27 -11.20
C LYS A 127 35.58 -15.43 -10.11
N ILE A 128 34.43 -14.81 -10.38
CA ILE A 128 33.75 -13.91 -9.45
C ILE A 128 32.88 -14.68 -8.45
N PHE A 129 32.00 -15.55 -8.93
CA PHE A 129 30.99 -16.27 -8.12
C PHE A 129 31.45 -17.64 -7.61
N ALA A 130 32.65 -18.08 -8.01
CA ALA A 130 33.27 -19.35 -7.62
C ALA A 130 32.37 -20.58 -7.87
N CYS A 131 31.52 -20.54 -8.90
CA CYS A 131 30.67 -21.66 -9.29
C CYS A 131 30.58 -21.81 -10.82
N THR A 132 30.41 -23.05 -11.28
CA THR A 132 30.27 -23.39 -12.70
C THR A 132 28.87 -23.14 -13.23
N ARG A 133 27.87 -23.28 -12.37
CA ARG A 133 26.44 -23.11 -12.64
C ARG A 133 25.76 -22.59 -11.37
N MET A 134 24.73 -21.76 -11.52
CA MET A 134 23.92 -21.25 -10.39
C MET A 134 22.49 -20.92 -10.83
N ARG A 135 21.56 -20.87 -9.87
CA ARG A 135 20.17 -20.41 -10.11
C ARG A 135 20.06 -18.89 -10.03
N PHE A 136 19.08 -18.31 -10.72
CA PHE A 136 18.79 -16.86 -10.62
C PHE A 136 18.51 -16.41 -9.18
N SER A 137 17.78 -17.22 -8.41
CA SER A 137 17.44 -16.94 -7.01
C SER A 137 18.65 -16.92 -6.08
N GLU A 138 19.78 -17.51 -6.48
CA GLU A 138 21.02 -17.54 -5.69
C GLU A 138 21.87 -16.29 -5.90
N ILE A 139 21.64 -15.52 -6.98
CA ILE A 139 22.42 -14.32 -7.30
C ILE A 139 22.41 -13.31 -6.15
N PRO A 140 21.26 -12.90 -5.56
CA PRO A 140 21.26 -11.86 -4.54
C PRO A 140 22.13 -12.24 -3.33
N MET A 141 22.11 -13.51 -2.91
CA MET A 141 22.93 -14.00 -1.81
C MET A 141 24.43 -14.00 -2.17
N LYS A 142 24.78 -14.47 -3.38
CA LYS A 142 26.18 -14.46 -3.85
C LYS A 142 26.71 -13.03 -4.05
N LEU A 143 25.84 -12.13 -4.50
CA LEU A 143 26.16 -10.73 -4.72
C LEU A 143 26.39 -9.99 -3.39
N ALA A 144 25.71 -10.37 -2.30
CA ALA A 144 25.87 -9.72 -1.00
C ALA A 144 27.33 -9.67 -0.51
N GLY A 145 28.13 -10.72 -0.76
CA GLY A 145 29.56 -10.75 -0.42
C GLY A 145 30.47 -9.96 -1.37
N LEU A 146 29.94 -9.51 -2.52
CA LEU A 146 30.65 -8.73 -3.55
C LEU A 146 30.26 -7.25 -3.53
N LEU A 147 29.37 -6.85 -2.62
CA LEU A 147 28.91 -5.49 -2.45
C LEU A 147 29.41 -4.94 -1.12
N GLN A 148 30.15 -3.84 -1.19
CA GLN A 148 30.70 -3.12 -0.05
C GLN A 148 30.05 -1.74 0.06
N HIS A 149 30.24 -1.10 1.21
CA HIS A 149 29.85 0.30 1.34
C HIS A 149 30.68 1.18 0.38
N PRO A 150 30.10 2.27 -0.18
CA PRO A 150 30.86 3.25 -0.95
C PRO A 150 32.01 3.82 -0.12
N ASP A 151 33.13 4.12 -0.79
CA ASP A 151 34.26 4.76 -0.11
C ASP A 151 33.86 6.17 0.33
N PRO A 152 34.31 6.61 1.52
CA PRO A 152 34.10 7.98 1.94
C PRO A 152 34.87 8.95 1.05
N ILE A 153 34.39 10.19 0.97
CA ILE A 153 35.15 11.30 0.40
C ILE A 153 36.20 11.68 1.45
N VAL A 154 37.48 11.58 1.09
CA VAL A 154 38.60 11.88 1.98
C VAL A 154 39.21 13.23 1.61
N ILE A 155 39.21 14.16 2.55
CA ILE A 155 39.80 15.49 2.40
C ILE A 155 40.93 15.63 3.41
N ASN A 156 42.15 15.81 2.92
CA ASN A 156 43.31 16.10 3.75
C ASN A 156 43.51 17.62 3.84
N HIS A 157 43.55 18.14 5.07
CA HIS A 157 43.75 19.56 5.35
C HIS A 157 44.81 19.74 6.44
N ILE A 158 45.55 20.86 6.41
CA ILE A 158 46.52 21.20 7.45
C ILE A 158 46.00 22.44 8.16
N ILE A 159 45.74 22.32 9.45
CA ILE A 159 45.33 23.44 10.30
C ILE A 159 46.61 24.18 10.70
N SER A 160 46.84 25.35 10.12
CA SER A 160 48.01 26.20 10.44
C SER A 160 47.74 27.12 11.63
N VAL A 161 48.71 27.21 12.54
CA VAL A 161 48.71 28.19 13.65
C VAL A 161 49.33 29.53 13.25
N ASP A 162 49.91 29.63 12.05
CA ASP A 162 50.64 30.83 11.63
C ASP A 162 49.70 32.04 11.45
N PRO A 163 49.99 33.17 12.13
CA PRO A 163 49.14 34.37 12.04
C PRO A 163 49.19 35.05 10.66
N ASN A 164 50.22 34.78 9.86
CA ASN A 164 50.37 35.28 8.49
C ASN A 164 49.71 34.39 7.42
N ASP A 165 49.16 33.23 7.79
CA ASP A 165 48.49 32.37 6.82
C ASP A 165 47.12 32.94 6.42
N GLN A 166 47.04 33.44 5.19
CA GLN A 166 45.82 34.01 4.61
C GLN A 166 44.85 32.92 4.11
N LYS A 167 45.27 31.64 4.03
CA LYS A 167 44.47 30.53 3.47
C LYS A 167 43.83 29.63 4.53
N LYS A 168 43.15 30.22 5.52
CA LYS A 168 42.42 29.48 6.55
C LYS A 168 41.17 28.73 6.05
N THR A 169 40.78 28.95 4.80
CA THR A 169 39.59 28.34 4.19
C THR A 169 39.99 27.56 2.95
N ALA A 170 39.61 26.28 2.91
CA ALA A 170 39.68 25.43 1.74
C ALA A 170 38.26 25.15 1.24
N CYS A 171 38.04 25.26 -0.07
CA CYS A 171 36.76 25.02 -0.71
C CYS A 171 36.86 23.75 -1.55
N PHE A 172 35.87 22.87 -1.43
CA PHE A 172 35.78 21.62 -2.18
C PHE A 172 34.39 21.53 -2.80
N ASP A 173 34.34 21.26 -4.10
CA ASP A 173 33.11 20.96 -4.80
C ASP A 173 32.85 19.45 -4.74
N ILE A 174 31.66 19.09 -4.28
CA ILE A 174 31.24 17.69 -4.15
C ILE A 174 29.93 17.54 -4.91
N ASP A 175 29.94 16.69 -5.94
CA ASP A 175 28.73 16.32 -6.65
C ASP A 175 27.90 15.37 -5.80
N VAL A 176 26.64 15.76 -5.55
CA VAL A 176 25.68 14.93 -4.79
C VAL A 176 24.43 14.73 -5.63
N GLU A 177 24.02 13.47 -5.75
CA GLU A 177 22.73 13.14 -6.36
C GLU A 177 21.60 13.56 -5.43
N VAL A 178 20.68 14.36 -5.95
CA VAL A 178 19.51 14.86 -5.21
C VAL A 178 18.26 14.24 -5.81
N ASP A 179 17.33 13.82 -4.95
CA ASP A 179 16.02 13.36 -5.42
C ASP A 179 15.34 14.39 -6.30
N ASP A 180 14.70 13.88 -7.36
CA ASP A 180 13.89 14.70 -8.25
C ASP A 180 12.72 15.34 -7.47
N PRO A 181 12.65 16.68 -7.39
CA PRO A 181 11.55 17.38 -6.73
C PRO A 181 10.17 17.02 -7.29
N LEU A 182 10.09 16.53 -8.54
CA LEU A 182 8.84 16.05 -9.12
C LEU A 182 8.29 14.83 -8.38
N LYS A 183 9.12 13.95 -7.81
CA LYS A 183 8.64 12.79 -7.04
C LYS A 183 7.82 13.22 -5.84
N VAL A 184 8.26 14.26 -5.13
CA VAL A 184 7.53 14.79 -3.97
C VAL A 184 6.19 15.38 -4.40
N GLN A 185 6.17 16.13 -5.51
CA GLN A 185 4.94 16.69 -6.07
C GLN A 185 3.98 15.60 -6.53
N MET A 186 4.47 14.56 -7.21
CA MET A 186 3.67 13.42 -7.64
C MET A 186 3.08 12.66 -6.44
N THR A 187 3.87 12.40 -5.40
CA THR A 187 3.36 11.76 -4.17
C THR A 187 2.30 12.63 -3.52
N SER A 188 2.54 13.94 -3.38
CA SER A 188 1.55 14.87 -2.84
C SER A 188 0.26 14.90 -3.65
N PHE A 189 0.36 14.81 -4.99
CA PHE A 189 -0.79 14.77 -5.89
C PHE A 189 -1.57 13.46 -5.72
N LEU A 190 -0.88 12.31 -5.74
CA LEU A 190 -1.50 10.99 -5.58
C LEU A 190 -2.15 10.80 -4.20
N SER A 191 -1.57 11.40 -3.15
CA SER A 191 -2.12 11.38 -1.79
C SER A 191 -3.18 12.46 -1.54
N SER A 192 -3.36 13.40 -2.47
CA SER A 192 -4.36 14.46 -2.28
C SER A 192 -5.77 13.87 -2.35
N THR A 193 -6.47 13.93 -1.23
CA THR A 193 -7.89 13.55 -1.10
C THR A 193 -8.80 14.76 -1.02
N THR A 194 -8.28 15.95 -1.38
CA THR A 194 -8.90 17.26 -1.15
C THR A 194 -10.35 17.35 -1.62
N ASN A 195 -10.71 16.64 -2.69
CA ASN A 195 -12.06 16.68 -3.25
C ASN A 195 -12.91 15.44 -2.94
N GLN A 196 -12.36 14.42 -2.25
CA GLN A 196 -13.09 13.17 -2.01
C GLN A 196 -14.31 13.38 -1.10
N GLN A 197 -14.21 14.24 -0.09
CA GLN A 197 -15.33 14.53 0.80
C GLN A 197 -16.45 15.30 0.10
N GLU A 198 -16.10 16.24 -0.79
CA GLU A 198 -17.09 16.98 -1.58
C GLU A 198 -17.79 16.06 -2.59
N ILE A 199 -17.03 15.20 -3.27
CA ILE A 199 -17.59 14.18 -4.19
C ILE A 199 -18.56 13.26 -3.43
N ALA A 200 -18.17 12.74 -2.27
CA ALA A 200 -19.05 11.90 -1.46
C ALA A 200 -20.33 12.64 -1.02
N GLY A 201 -20.22 13.92 -0.65
CA GLY A 201 -21.39 14.74 -0.33
C GLY A 201 -22.32 14.95 -1.52
N LEU A 202 -21.77 15.14 -2.73
CA LEU A 202 -22.56 15.21 -3.96
C LEU A 202 -23.22 13.88 -4.30
N GLU A 203 -22.53 12.75 -4.09
CA GLU A 203 -23.11 11.42 -4.27
C GLU A 203 -24.32 11.19 -3.38
N ILE A 204 -24.26 11.56 -2.09
CA ILE A 204 -25.41 11.45 -1.18
C ILE A 204 -26.60 12.26 -1.70
N LYS A 205 -26.38 13.51 -2.11
CA LYS A 205 -27.44 14.36 -2.69
C LYS A 205 -28.05 13.76 -3.95
N ILE A 206 -27.23 13.15 -4.81
CA ILE A 206 -27.73 12.45 -6.00
C ILE A 206 -28.65 11.30 -5.59
N HIS A 207 -28.26 10.49 -4.61
CA HIS A 207 -29.09 9.37 -4.14
C HIS A 207 -30.41 9.85 -3.53
N GLU A 208 -30.38 10.86 -2.64
CA GLU A 208 -31.58 11.45 -2.05
C GLU A 208 -32.54 12.01 -3.12
N THR A 209 -31.98 12.66 -4.14
CA THR A 209 -32.78 13.21 -5.25
C THR A 209 -33.42 12.10 -6.07
N ILE A 210 -32.68 11.02 -6.36
CA ILE A 210 -33.21 9.86 -7.09
C ILE A 210 -34.35 9.20 -6.30
N GLU A 211 -34.20 9.05 -4.99
CA GLU A 211 -35.25 8.49 -4.13
C GLU A 211 -36.50 9.37 -4.15
N SER A 212 -36.34 10.68 -4.02
CA SER A 212 -37.45 11.65 -4.11
C SER A 212 -38.17 11.57 -5.46
N ILE A 213 -37.42 11.48 -6.57
CA ILE A 213 -37.98 11.30 -7.91
C ILE A 213 -38.82 10.02 -7.99
N ASN A 214 -38.32 8.91 -7.44
CA ASN A 214 -39.04 7.63 -7.45
C ASN A 214 -40.33 7.69 -6.62
N GLN A 215 -40.30 8.34 -5.46
CA GLN A 215 -41.49 8.55 -4.64
C GLN A 215 -42.54 9.40 -5.38
N LEU A 216 -42.11 10.52 -5.98
CA LEU A 216 -42.99 11.39 -6.77
C LEU A 216 -43.56 10.68 -8.00
N LYS A 217 -42.75 9.84 -8.67
CA LYS A 217 -43.21 9.01 -9.77
C LYS A 217 -44.33 8.07 -9.33
N THR A 218 -44.12 7.33 -8.24
CA THR A 218 -45.14 6.41 -7.70
C THR A 218 -46.43 7.14 -7.35
N GLN A 219 -46.34 8.32 -6.71
CA GLN A 219 -47.51 9.15 -6.41
C GLN A 219 -48.22 9.63 -7.68
N ARG A 220 -47.46 10.08 -8.69
CA ARG A 220 -48.01 10.51 -9.98
C ARG A 220 -48.72 9.35 -10.67
N ASP A 221 -48.09 8.19 -10.77
CA ASP A 221 -48.63 7.01 -11.45
C ASP A 221 -49.91 6.52 -10.74
N PHE A 222 -49.95 6.57 -9.41
CA PHE A 222 -51.16 6.30 -8.60
C PHE A 222 -52.31 7.26 -8.94
N MET A 223 -52.04 8.58 -8.93
CA MET A 223 -53.07 9.58 -9.23
C MET A 223 -53.55 9.49 -10.69
N LEU A 224 -52.64 9.19 -11.63
CA LEU A 224 -52.98 8.99 -13.03
C LEU A 224 -53.89 7.77 -13.24
N SER A 225 -53.57 6.64 -12.59
CA SER A 225 -54.38 5.43 -12.68
C SER A 225 -55.79 5.62 -12.09
N PHE A 226 -55.90 6.33 -10.95
CA PHE A 226 -57.20 6.74 -10.41
C PHE A 226 -58.00 7.63 -11.39
N SER A 227 -57.35 8.65 -11.97
CA SER A 227 -58.03 9.59 -12.87
C SER A 227 -58.48 8.96 -14.20
N SER A 228 -57.80 7.90 -14.65
CA SER A 228 -58.07 7.26 -15.94
C SER A 228 -59.26 6.30 -15.87
N ASN A 229 -59.36 5.48 -14.82
CA ASN A 229 -60.50 4.59 -14.57
C ASN A 229 -60.73 4.43 -13.05
N PRO A 230 -61.49 5.33 -12.41
CA PRO A 230 -61.61 5.36 -10.95
C PRO A 230 -62.32 4.13 -10.38
N GLN A 231 -63.27 3.53 -11.12
CA GLN A 231 -64.04 2.38 -10.63
C GLN A 231 -63.17 1.13 -10.53
N GLU A 232 -62.44 0.81 -11.60
CA GLU A 232 -61.52 -0.35 -11.63
C GLU A 232 -60.37 -0.14 -10.63
N PHE A 233 -59.81 1.07 -10.59
CA PHE A 233 -58.77 1.42 -9.65
C PHE A 233 -59.19 1.23 -8.19
N ILE A 234 -60.35 1.74 -7.77
CA ILE A 234 -60.83 1.59 -6.39
C ILE A 234 -61.01 0.11 -6.04
N HIS A 235 -61.54 -0.69 -6.97
CA HIS A 235 -61.71 -2.13 -6.77
C HIS A 235 -60.38 -2.85 -6.54
N ASP A 236 -59.39 -2.58 -7.38
CA ASP A 236 -58.06 -3.19 -7.27
C ASP A 236 -57.28 -2.65 -6.07
N TRP A 237 -57.48 -1.37 -5.71
CA TRP A 237 -56.93 -0.77 -4.51
C TRP A 237 -57.47 -1.43 -3.23
N LEU A 238 -58.78 -1.66 -3.15
CA LEU A 238 -59.40 -2.36 -2.02
C LEU A 238 -58.89 -3.80 -1.89
N LYS A 239 -58.72 -4.52 -3.01
CA LYS A 239 -58.10 -5.86 -3.01
C LYS A 239 -56.64 -5.81 -2.53
N SER A 240 -55.86 -4.84 -3.00
CA SER A 240 -54.45 -4.68 -2.59
C SER A 240 -54.37 -4.41 -1.10
N GLN A 241 -55.10 -3.42 -0.59
CA GLN A 241 -55.11 -3.07 0.82
C GLN A 241 -55.61 -4.21 1.72
N SER A 242 -56.61 -4.97 1.28
CA SER A 242 -57.08 -6.16 2.01
C SER A 242 -55.99 -7.23 2.08
N ARG A 243 -55.25 -7.45 0.99
CA ARG A 243 -54.13 -8.40 0.96
C ARG A 243 -52.99 -7.94 1.86
N ASP A 244 -52.60 -6.68 1.78
CA ASP A 244 -51.50 -6.13 2.59
C ASP A 244 -51.84 -6.20 4.08
N LEU A 245 -53.09 -5.89 4.46
CA LEU A 245 -53.55 -6.02 5.84
C LEU A 245 -53.52 -7.48 6.33
N LYS A 246 -53.94 -8.44 5.50
CA LYS A 246 -53.86 -9.87 5.84
C LYS A 246 -52.42 -10.32 6.07
N LEU A 247 -51.48 -9.85 5.23
CA LEU A 247 -50.05 -10.14 5.39
C LEU A 247 -49.47 -9.53 6.67
N MET A 248 -49.84 -8.28 7.00
CA MET A 248 -49.37 -7.63 8.23
C MET A 248 -49.94 -8.25 9.50
N ALA A 249 -51.17 -8.77 9.46
CA ALA A 249 -51.88 -9.34 10.61
C ALA A 249 -51.74 -10.87 10.73
N ASP A 250 -51.01 -11.52 9.82
CA ASP A 250 -50.90 -12.99 9.69
C ASP A 250 -52.29 -13.69 9.63
N VAL A 251 -53.27 -12.98 9.06
CA VAL A 251 -54.62 -13.49 8.91
C VAL A 251 -54.67 -14.33 7.64
N THR A 252 -54.88 -15.62 7.81
CA THR A 252 -55.05 -16.58 6.71
C THR A 252 -56.54 -16.77 6.38
N GLY A 253 -56.81 -17.15 5.14
CA GLY A 253 -58.17 -17.42 4.67
C GLY A 253 -58.95 -16.18 4.22
N ASN A 254 -60.13 -16.43 3.68
CA ASN A 254 -61.08 -15.39 3.29
C ASN A 254 -62.46 -15.80 3.79
N PRO A 255 -62.88 -15.27 4.97
CA PRO A 255 -64.16 -15.65 5.58
C PRO A 255 -65.35 -15.49 4.64
N GLU A 256 -65.31 -14.52 3.72
CA GLU A 256 -66.37 -14.29 2.73
C GLU A 256 -66.39 -15.30 1.57
N GLU A 257 -65.26 -15.94 1.28
CA GLU A 257 -65.23 -17.09 0.36
C GLU A 257 -65.65 -18.36 1.10
N GLU A 258 -65.13 -18.58 2.31
CA GLU A 258 -65.44 -19.73 3.17
C GLU A 258 -66.93 -19.82 3.58
N ARG A 259 -67.68 -18.73 3.46
CA ARG A 259 -69.15 -18.71 3.67
C ARG A 259 -69.95 -19.25 2.48
N ARG A 260 -69.38 -19.31 1.28
CA ARG A 260 -70.09 -19.71 0.05
C ARG A 260 -69.96 -21.22 -0.17
N SER A 261 -71.02 -21.85 -0.67
CA SER A 261 -71.00 -23.30 -1.00
C SER A 261 -69.90 -23.65 -1.99
N ASP A 262 -69.69 -22.81 -2.99
CA ASP A 262 -68.72 -23.02 -4.07
C ASP A 262 -67.28 -23.22 -3.58
N PHE A 263 -66.95 -22.66 -2.40
CA PHE A 263 -65.66 -22.85 -1.76
C PHE A 263 -65.42 -24.33 -1.38
N TYR A 264 -66.49 -25.05 -1.06
CA TYR A 264 -66.47 -26.46 -0.66
C TYR A 264 -66.71 -27.43 -1.83
N ASP A 265 -66.80 -26.93 -3.07
CA ASP A 265 -66.80 -27.74 -4.30
C ASP A 265 -65.37 -27.94 -4.84
N ALA A 266 -64.36 -27.58 -4.06
CA ALA A 266 -62.96 -27.59 -4.46
C ALA A 266 -62.31 -29.00 -4.36
N PRO A 267 -61.29 -29.30 -5.19
CA PRO A 267 -60.63 -30.62 -5.21
C PRO A 267 -59.99 -31.07 -3.89
N TRP A 268 -59.66 -30.12 -2.99
CA TRP A 268 -59.06 -30.42 -1.69
C TRP A 268 -60.06 -30.95 -0.66
N VAL A 269 -61.37 -30.80 -0.91
CA VAL A 269 -62.42 -31.07 0.09
C VAL A 269 -62.54 -32.54 0.46
N PRO A 270 -62.57 -33.51 -0.47
CA PRO A 270 -62.66 -34.94 -0.11
C PRO A 270 -61.49 -35.39 0.79
N GLU A 271 -60.28 -34.93 0.48
CA GLU A 271 -59.09 -35.22 1.30
C GLU A 271 -59.18 -34.56 2.68
N ALA A 272 -59.58 -33.28 2.73
CA ALA A 272 -59.73 -32.55 3.99
C ALA A 272 -60.78 -33.20 4.91
N VAL A 273 -61.91 -33.64 4.38
CA VAL A 273 -62.94 -34.39 5.13
C VAL A 273 -62.36 -35.69 5.66
N GLY A 274 -61.62 -36.45 4.83
CA GLY A 274 -60.96 -37.69 5.25
C GLY A 274 -59.99 -37.48 6.41
N ARG A 275 -59.12 -36.46 6.32
CA ARG A 275 -58.19 -36.07 7.40
C ARG A 275 -58.92 -35.66 8.67
N TYR A 276 -59.98 -34.86 8.54
CA TYR A 276 -60.80 -34.41 9.67
C TYR A 276 -61.48 -35.57 10.39
N VAL A 277 -62.15 -36.47 9.66
CA VAL A 277 -62.83 -37.64 10.22
C VAL A 277 -61.83 -38.55 10.93
N PHE A 278 -60.68 -38.84 10.30
CA PHE A 278 -59.63 -39.63 10.94
C PHE A 278 -59.16 -39.00 12.25
N SER A 279 -58.86 -37.70 12.25
CA SER A 279 -58.44 -36.98 13.46
C SER A 279 -59.51 -37.01 14.55
N LYS A 280 -60.79 -36.87 14.21
CA LYS A 280 -61.89 -36.94 15.17
C LYS A 280 -62.08 -38.32 15.76
N VAL A 281 -61.93 -39.37 14.96
CA VAL A 281 -61.97 -40.76 15.45
C VAL A 281 -60.84 -41.03 16.44
N GLN A 282 -59.60 -40.59 16.14
CA GLN A 282 -58.47 -40.74 17.07
C GLN A 282 -58.68 -39.96 18.37
N GLN A 283 -59.20 -38.73 18.29
CA GLN A 283 -59.54 -37.92 19.47
C GLN A 283 -60.56 -38.64 20.36
N ARG A 284 -61.67 -39.14 19.78
CA ARG A 284 -62.69 -39.89 20.52
C ARG A 284 -62.16 -41.18 21.13
N ARG A 285 -61.28 -41.87 20.42
CA ARG A 285 -60.60 -43.05 20.92
C ARG A 285 -59.73 -42.72 22.13
N GLN A 286 -58.92 -41.66 22.07
CA GLN A 286 -58.10 -41.21 23.21
C GLN A 286 -58.95 -40.79 24.42
N GLU A 287 -60.06 -40.08 24.20
CA GLU A 287 -61.01 -39.73 25.27
C GLU A 287 -61.56 -40.99 25.96
N LEU A 288 -61.96 -42.00 25.18
CA LEU A 288 -62.46 -43.28 25.71
C LEU A 288 -61.36 -44.06 26.44
N GLU A 289 -60.15 -44.13 25.89
CA GLU A 289 -59.00 -44.79 26.53
C GLU A 289 -58.63 -44.11 27.86
N GLN A 290 -58.71 -42.77 27.95
CA GLN A 290 -58.54 -42.03 29.20
C GLN A 290 -59.65 -42.31 30.22
N VAL A 291 -60.92 -42.30 29.81
CA VAL A 291 -62.07 -42.54 30.70
C VAL A 291 -62.09 -43.98 31.21
N LEU A 292 -61.69 -44.95 30.39
CA LEU A 292 -61.66 -46.37 30.75
C LEU A 292 -60.38 -46.77 31.50
N GLY A 293 -59.45 -45.86 31.73
CA GLY A 293 -58.20 -46.12 32.45
C GLY A 293 -57.24 -47.08 31.73
N ILE A 294 -57.44 -47.31 30.44
CA ILE A 294 -56.64 -48.22 29.63
C ILE A 294 -55.40 -47.46 29.15
N ARG A 295 -54.32 -47.47 29.95
CA ARG A 295 -52.99 -47.13 29.43
C ARG A 295 -52.44 -48.34 28.69
N LEU A 296 -52.55 -48.33 27.36
CA LEU A 296 -51.71 -49.18 26.52
C LEU A 296 -50.28 -48.64 26.64
N THR A 297 -49.41 -49.39 27.30
CA THR A 297 -47.95 -49.26 27.19
C THR A 297 -47.49 -49.60 25.78
#